data_AF-A0A6A7LRI2-F1
#
_entry.id   AF-A0A6A7LRI2-F1
#
_cell.length_a   1.000
_cell.length_b   1.000
_cell.length_c   1.000
_cell.angle_alpha   90.00
_cell.angle_beta   90.00
_cell.angle_gamma   90.00
#
_symmetry.space_group_name_H-M   'P 1'
#
loop_
_entity.id
_entity.type
_entity.pdbx_description
1 polymer ?
#
loop_
_entity_poly.entity_id
_entity_poly.type
_entity_poly.pdbx_seq_one_letter_code
_entity_poly.pdbx_strand_id
1 'polypeptide(L)'
;MLTPPRGGAFSIAAMCLGLAVLVAACLPARGNVAQPADTTPTPVTRAARTALALGTPTPLPVHPTAVIYADPVTGTPVWPTPPASCPVSGVGSERPDLGPSIGERPIWLAGTVLPVIPWRNEFLRAVFIVERGTEGELVVTGRRVDGDEVMRFIRPSAESVTDQLRVMAAGLVGAPTESPLAAGYADHQVFLVVPSPGCWELSARVGEHTRTLTIHIYN
;
A
#
# COMPACT_ATOMS: atom_id res chain seq x y z
N MET A 1 -30.87 5.14 -46.30
CA MET A 1 -30.25 3.84 -46.63
C MET A 1 -28.78 4.07 -46.91
N LEU A 2 -27.91 3.84 -45.92
CA LEU A 2 -26.47 3.72 -46.10
C LEU A 2 -25.98 2.68 -45.08
N THR A 3 -25.63 1.51 -45.59
CA THR A 3 -25.03 0.38 -44.87
C THR A 3 -23.53 0.61 -44.65
N PRO A 4 -22.98 0.39 -43.45
CA PRO A 4 -21.54 0.28 -43.26
C PRO A 4 -21.02 -1.15 -43.57
N PRO A 5 -19.75 -1.29 -43.99
CA PRO A 5 -19.18 -2.55 -44.46
C PRO A 5 -18.69 -3.46 -43.33
N ARG A 6 -18.78 -4.76 -43.60
CA ARG A 6 -18.15 -5.87 -42.88
C ARG A 6 -16.68 -5.99 -43.25
N GLY A 7 -15.82 -6.28 -42.27
CA GLY A 7 -14.44 -6.76 -42.48
C GLY A 7 -13.55 -6.34 -41.30
N GLY A 8 -12.74 -7.20 -40.68
CA GLY A 8 -12.44 -8.59 -40.92
C GLY A 8 -11.79 -9.18 -39.67
N ALA A 9 -11.95 -10.49 -39.49
CA ALA A 9 -11.28 -11.25 -38.45
C ALA A 9 -9.84 -11.55 -38.88
N PHE A 10 -8.86 -11.05 -38.14
CA PHE A 10 -7.48 -11.51 -38.25
C PHE A 10 -7.16 -12.43 -37.08
N SER A 11 -6.98 -13.70 -37.43
CA SER A 11 -6.49 -14.78 -36.59
C SER A 11 -4.97 -14.72 -36.55
N ILE A 12 -4.35 -14.61 -35.37
CA ILE A 12 -2.91 -14.79 -35.19
C ILE A 12 -2.72 -15.92 -34.18
N ALA A 13 -2.48 -17.11 -34.72
CA ALA A 13 -1.92 -18.24 -33.99
C ALA A 13 -0.43 -17.97 -33.76
N ALA A 14 -0.02 -17.86 -32.50
CA ALA A 14 1.40 -17.80 -32.12
C ALA A 14 1.79 -19.12 -31.45
N MET A 15 2.47 -19.94 -32.24
CA MET A 15 3.10 -21.19 -31.90
C MET A 15 4.53 -20.88 -31.42
N CYS A 16 4.81 -21.04 -30.12
CA CYS A 16 6.19 -20.97 -29.62
C CYS A 16 6.54 -22.25 -28.85
N LEU A 17 7.45 -22.97 -29.49
CA LEU A 17 8.12 -24.20 -29.10
C LEU A 17 9.40 -23.86 -28.33
N GLY A 18 9.83 -24.74 -27.41
CA GLY A 18 11.18 -24.75 -26.83
C GLY A 18 11.20 -24.29 -25.36
N LEU A 19 12.02 -24.83 -24.47
CA LEU A 19 13.18 -25.69 -24.59
C LEU A 19 13.41 -26.29 -23.18
N ALA A 20 13.39 -27.61 -23.02
CA ALA A 20 13.72 -28.25 -21.75
C ALA A 20 15.23 -28.49 -21.69
N VAL A 21 15.93 -27.81 -20.78
CA VAL A 21 17.35 -28.04 -20.50
C VAL A 21 17.46 -28.73 -19.14
N LEU A 22 17.81 -30.02 -19.15
CA LEU A 22 18.31 -30.74 -18.00
C LEU A 22 19.75 -30.29 -17.72
N VAL A 23 20.03 -29.79 -16.52
CA VAL A 23 21.39 -29.72 -15.98
C VAL A 23 21.43 -30.54 -14.69
N ALA A 24 21.98 -31.74 -14.80
CA ALA A 24 22.47 -32.52 -13.66
C ALA A 24 23.96 -32.21 -13.51
N ALA A 25 24.39 -31.70 -12.35
CA ALA A 25 25.80 -31.62 -12.01
C ALA A 25 26.02 -31.83 -10.50
N CYS A 26 27.04 -32.63 -10.23
CA CYS A 26 27.45 -33.26 -8.99
C CYS A 26 27.74 -32.33 -7.81
N LEU A 27 27.37 -32.76 -6.59
CA LEU A 27 27.83 -32.22 -5.31
C LEU A 27 29.03 -33.04 -4.80
N PRO A 28 30.18 -32.41 -4.45
CA PRO A 28 31.27 -33.09 -3.76
C PRO A 28 31.08 -33.16 -2.24
N ALA A 29 31.85 -34.07 -1.66
CA ALA A 29 31.72 -34.65 -0.34
C ALA A 29 32.00 -33.72 0.86
N ARG A 30 31.38 -34.12 1.97
CA ARG A 30 31.47 -33.57 3.33
C ARG A 30 32.91 -33.53 3.85
N GLY A 31 33.33 -32.37 4.35
CA GLY A 31 34.46 -32.23 5.28
C GLY A 31 33.95 -32.10 6.72
N ASN A 32 34.39 -32.99 7.59
CA ASN A 32 34.15 -32.93 9.04
C ASN A 32 35.01 -31.81 9.65
N VAL A 33 34.38 -30.74 10.13
CA VAL A 33 35.01 -29.73 10.97
C VAL A 33 34.67 -30.04 12.42
N ALA A 34 35.69 -30.18 13.26
CA ALA A 34 35.56 -30.42 14.69
C ALA A 34 34.90 -29.23 15.38
N GLN A 35 33.83 -29.52 16.13
CA GLN A 35 33.00 -28.54 16.81
C GLN A 35 33.61 -28.19 18.19
N PRO A 36 33.85 -26.90 18.51
CA PRO A 36 34.35 -26.50 19.82
C PRO A 36 33.29 -26.71 20.91
N ALA A 37 33.78 -26.99 22.13
CA ALA A 37 32.97 -27.36 23.29
C ALA A 37 31.96 -26.26 23.67
N ASP A 38 30.68 -26.67 23.74
CA ASP A 38 29.55 -25.87 24.18
C ASP A 38 29.67 -25.51 25.67
N THR A 39 29.88 -24.23 25.98
CA THR A 39 29.46 -23.67 27.27
C THR A 39 27.94 -23.59 27.27
N THR A 40 27.26 -24.56 27.87
CA THR A 40 25.80 -24.62 27.93
C THR A 40 25.24 -23.41 28.68
N PRO A 41 24.58 -22.43 28.03
CA PRO A 41 23.82 -21.44 28.75
C PRO A 41 22.58 -22.14 29.33
N THR A 42 22.30 -21.91 30.60
CA THR A 42 21.11 -22.42 31.28
C THR A 42 19.89 -22.19 30.39
N PRO A 43 19.09 -23.22 30.07
CA PRO A 43 17.99 -23.09 29.13
C PRO A 43 16.97 -22.11 29.69
N VAL A 44 16.97 -20.89 29.13
CA VAL A 44 15.94 -19.89 29.41
C VAL A 44 14.65 -20.48 28.86
N THR A 45 13.83 -21.01 29.77
CA THR A 45 12.56 -21.64 29.44
C THR A 45 11.73 -20.67 28.61
N ARG A 46 10.90 -21.21 27.71
CA ARG A 46 9.95 -20.39 26.92
C ARG A 46 9.15 -19.45 27.84
N ALA A 47 8.77 -19.95 29.02
CA ALA A 47 8.09 -19.18 30.05
C ALA A 47 8.91 -17.98 30.56
N ALA A 48 10.22 -18.13 30.81
CA ALA A 48 11.08 -17.02 31.24
C ALA A 48 11.26 -15.95 30.15
N ARG A 49 11.30 -16.34 28.87
CA ARG A 49 11.32 -15.38 27.74
C ARG A 49 9.99 -14.63 27.59
N THR A 50 8.86 -15.31 27.77
CA THR A 50 7.53 -14.68 27.68
C THR A 50 7.28 -13.74 28.86
N ALA A 51 7.73 -14.08 30.07
CA ALA A 51 7.60 -13.21 31.24
C ALA A 51 8.42 -11.91 31.10
N LEU A 52 9.63 -11.97 30.52
CA LEU A 52 10.45 -10.79 30.27
C LEU A 52 9.83 -9.86 29.21
N ALA A 53 9.18 -10.43 28.19
CA ALA A 53 8.51 -9.68 27.12
C ALA A 53 7.21 -8.98 27.57
N LEU A 54 6.56 -9.47 28.63
CA LEU A 54 5.32 -8.90 29.18
C LEU A 54 5.57 -7.84 30.27
N GLY A 55 6.74 -7.86 30.91
CA GLY A 55 7.05 -6.99 32.06
C GLY A 55 7.53 -5.59 31.68
N THR A 56 7.93 -5.38 30.43
CA THR A 56 8.33 -4.07 29.93
C THR A 56 7.24 -3.60 28.97
N PRO A 57 6.38 -2.64 29.35
CA PRO A 57 5.59 -1.94 28.36
C PRO A 57 6.59 -1.21 27.47
N THR A 58 6.97 -1.84 26.35
CA THR A 58 7.65 -1.15 25.27
C THR A 58 6.72 -0.01 24.91
N PRO A 59 7.09 1.27 25.12
CA PRO A 59 6.27 2.35 24.62
C PRO A 59 6.12 2.07 23.12
N LEU A 60 4.90 1.74 22.72
CA LEU A 60 4.57 1.63 21.30
C LEU A 60 5.09 2.92 20.68
N PRO A 61 5.95 2.85 19.66
CA PRO A 61 6.41 4.06 19.02
C PRO A 61 5.15 4.80 18.55
N VAL A 62 4.94 5.97 19.15
CA VAL A 62 3.91 6.91 18.74
C VAL A 62 4.36 7.33 17.35
N HIS A 63 3.78 6.76 16.31
CA HIS A 63 4.05 7.12 14.92
C HIS A 63 2.94 8.09 14.47
N PRO A 64 3.08 9.40 14.70
CA PRO A 64 2.21 10.38 14.08
C PRO A 64 2.48 10.42 12.57
N THR A 65 1.46 10.73 11.79
CA THR A 65 1.18 10.03 10.53
C THR A 65 1.49 10.76 9.22
N ALA A 66 1.27 10.05 8.10
CA ALA A 66 1.48 10.41 6.69
C ALA A 66 1.05 11.85 6.30
N VAL A 67 1.77 12.61 5.45
CA VAL A 67 2.70 12.22 4.36
C VAL A 67 4.12 12.77 4.51
N ILE A 68 5.03 12.02 3.89
CA ILE A 68 6.49 12.08 3.89
C ILE A 68 6.97 12.92 2.72
N TYR A 69 7.66 14.01 3.01
CA TYR A 69 8.54 14.64 2.02
C TYR A 69 9.76 13.75 1.86
N ALA A 70 10.29 13.55 0.65
CA ALA A 70 11.70 13.16 0.54
C ALA A 70 12.51 14.46 0.58
N ASP A 71 13.49 14.56 1.47
CA ASP A 71 14.47 15.62 1.41
C ASP A 71 15.09 15.62 0.00
N PRO A 72 15.00 16.73 -0.76
CA PRO A 72 15.43 16.77 -2.14
C PRO A 72 16.95 16.61 -2.31
N VAL A 73 17.73 16.82 -1.25
CA VAL A 73 19.18 16.69 -1.22
C VAL A 73 19.60 15.27 -0.89
N THR A 74 18.97 14.64 0.10
CA THR A 74 19.40 13.33 0.61
C THR A 74 18.55 12.17 0.09
N GLY A 75 17.38 12.45 -0.47
CA GLY A 75 16.36 11.45 -0.80
C GLY A 75 15.75 10.77 0.43
N THR A 76 16.08 11.22 1.65
CA THR A 76 15.58 10.59 2.87
C THR A 76 14.17 11.06 3.18
N PRO A 77 13.28 10.17 3.62
CA PRO A 77 11.94 10.55 4.04
C PRO A 77 12.00 11.45 5.29
N VAL A 78 11.47 12.66 5.18
CA VAL A 78 11.21 13.62 6.25
C VAL A 78 9.78 13.43 6.72
N TRP A 79 9.65 13.27 8.03
CA TRP A 79 8.41 12.98 8.74
C TRP A 79 8.05 14.17 9.61
N PRO A 80 7.51 15.25 9.04
CA PRO A 80 7.02 16.35 9.85
C PRO A 80 5.98 15.81 10.84
N THR A 81 6.06 16.27 12.09
CA THR A 81 5.04 15.95 13.08
C THR A 81 3.80 16.80 12.78
N PRO A 82 2.65 16.18 12.52
CA PRO A 82 1.42 16.91 12.25
C PRO A 82 1.02 17.76 13.45
N PRO A 83 0.29 18.87 13.23
CA PRO A 83 -0.21 19.68 14.33
C PRO A 83 -1.11 18.85 15.22
N ALA A 84 -1.11 19.12 16.53
CA ALA A 84 -1.91 18.39 17.52
C ALA A 84 -3.43 18.44 17.24
N SER A 85 -3.88 19.40 16.43
CA SER A 85 -5.26 19.52 15.95
C SER A 85 -5.63 18.49 14.87
N CYS A 86 -4.67 17.77 14.30
CA CYS A 86 -4.90 16.76 13.28
C CYS A 86 -4.68 15.36 13.87
N PRO A 87 -5.75 14.60 14.19
CA PRO A 87 -5.67 13.26 14.76
C PRO A 87 -5.37 12.22 13.67
N VAL A 88 -4.18 12.36 13.11
CA VAL A 88 -3.62 11.54 12.05
C VAL A 88 -3.65 10.03 12.42
N SER A 89 -4.10 9.16 11.49
CA SER A 89 -4.24 7.70 11.71
C SER A 89 -2.90 6.98 11.84
N GLY A 90 -2.79 5.96 12.70
CA GLY A 90 -1.55 5.18 12.87
C GLY A 90 -0.96 4.64 11.55
N VAL A 91 0.37 4.71 11.42
CA VAL A 91 1.13 4.17 10.29
C VAL A 91 1.48 2.71 10.54
N GLY A 92 1.17 1.84 9.58
CA GLY A 92 1.56 0.44 9.52
C GLY A 92 2.63 0.15 8.48
N SER A 93 3.17 -1.07 8.54
CA SER A 93 4.21 -1.58 7.62
C SER A 93 3.83 -2.90 6.96
N GLU A 94 2.53 -3.15 6.77
CA GLU A 94 2.01 -4.39 6.17
C GLU A 94 2.47 -4.59 4.71
N ARG A 95 2.67 -3.48 3.98
CA ARG A 95 3.09 -3.45 2.57
C ARG A 95 4.35 -2.61 2.38
N PRO A 96 5.51 -3.09 2.87
CA PRO A 96 6.76 -2.31 2.82
C PRO A 96 7.22 -2.00 1.39
N ASP A 97 6.76 -2.79 0.41
CA ASP A 97 6.99 -2.56 -1.03
C ASP A 97 6.29 -1.30 -1.57
N LEU A 98 5.20 -0.87 -0.94
CA LEU A 98 4.50 0.38 -1.26
C LEU A 98 4.93 1.54 -0.36
N GLY A 99 5.79 1.27 0.61
CA GLY A 99 6.19 2.22 1.63
C GLY A 99 5.17 2.30 2.78
N PRO A 100 5.14 3.44 3.49
CA PRO A 100 4.31 3.63 4.67
C PRO A 100 2.83 3.59 4.33
N SER A 101 2.07 2.80 5.08
CA SER A 101 0.62 2.67 4.91
C SER A 101 -0.13 3.13 6.16
N ILE A 102 -1.38 3.54 5.99
CA ILE A 102 -2.31 3.81 7.08
C ILE A 102 -3.55 2.95 6.91
N GLY A 103 -4.18 2.59 8.02
CA GLY A 103 -5.34 1.69 8.04
C GLY A 103 -4.97 0.27 8.44
N GLU A 104 -5.93 -0.63 8.29
CA GLU A 104 -5.86 -2.02 8.75
C GLU A 104 -6.73 -2.91 7.87
N ARG A 105 -6.60 -4.23 8.01
CA ARG A 105 -7.43 -5.18 7.26
C ARG A 105 -8.92 -4.81 7.34
N PRO A 106 -9.67 -4.84 6.21
CA PRO A 106 -9.25 -5.22 4.85
C PRO A 106 -8.92 -4.02 3.93
N ILE A 107 -8.80 -2.79 4.45
CA ILE A 107 -8.58 -1.57 3.65
C ILE A 107 -7.44 -0.73 4.23
N TRP A 108 -6.44 -0.46 3.40
CA TRP A 108 -5.33 0.43 3.72
C TRP A 108 -5.16 1.48 2.62
N LEU A 109 -4.45 2.54 2.97
CA LEU A 109 -3.96 3.54 2.06
C LEU A 109 -2.44 3.58 2.17
N ALA A 110 -1.74 3.35 1.06
CA ALA A 110 -0.32 3.65 0.95
C ALA A 110 -0.14 4.94 0.16
N GLY A 111 0.72 5.82 0.68
CA GLY A 111 1.13 7.04 -0.02
C GLY A 111 2.37 6.76 -0.85
N THR A 112 2.27 6.89 -2.17
CA THR A 112 3.46 6.88 -3.04
C THR A 112 3.82 8.32 -3.36
N VAL A 113 4.95 8.81 -2.83
CA VAL A 113 5.42 10.18 -3.12
C VAL A 113 5.65 10.28 -4.63
N LEU A 114 4.90 11.17 -5.30
CA LEU A 114 5.34 11.72 -6.56
C LEU A 114 6.27 12.89 -6.27
N PRO A 115 7.27 13.16 -7.12
CA PRO A 115 7.89 14.48 -7.11
C PRO A 115 6.77 15.52 -7.21
N VAL A 116 6.71 16.44 -6.25
CA VAL A 116 5.79 17.58 -6.28
C VAL A 116 5.93 18.22 -7.66
N ILE A 117 4.89 18.13 -8.49
CA ILE A 117 4.89 18.78 -9.79
C ILE A 117 4.64 20.28 -9.50
N PRO A 118 5.66 21.16 -9.63
CA PRO A 118 5.63 22.49 -9.03
C PRO A 118 4.51 23.40 -9.55
N TRP A 119 3.92 23.06 -10.70
CA TRP A 119 2.87 23.84 -11.34
C TRP A 119 1.45 23.41 -10.99
N ARG A 120 1.25 22.36 -10.18
CA ARG A 120 -0.09 21.82 -9.92
C ARG A 120 -0.45 21.45 -8.48
N ASN A 121 0.44 21.52 -7.49
CA ASN A 121 0.26 21.47 -6.00
C ASN A 121 -0.98 20.76 -5.37
N GLU A 122 -1.71 19.93 -6.10
CA GLU A 122 -3.09 19.52 -5.80
C GLU A 122 -3.24 18.01 -5.92
N PHE A 123 -2.24 17.29 -6.44
CA PHE A 123 -2.35 15.85 -6.72
C PHE A 123 -1.41 15.03 -5.83
N LEU A 124 -2.00 14.13 -5.03
CA LEU A 124 -1.26 13.09 -4.31
C LEU A 124 -1.51 11.75 -4.98
N ARG A 125 -0.45 10.99 -5.29
CA ARG A 125 -0.62 9.60 -5.74
C ARG A 125 -0.75 8.70 -4.53
N ALA A 126 -1.82 7.94 -4.52
CA ALA A 126 -2.17 7.00 -3.47
C ALA A 126 -2.47 5.63 -4.05
N VAL A 127 -2.31 4.61 -3.22
CA VAL A 127 -2.74 3.25 -3.51
C VAL A 127 -3.70 2.82 -2.41
N PHE A 128 -4.96 2.60 -2.75
CA PHE A 128 -5.87 1.89 -1.86
C PHE A 128 -5.60 0.40 -2.01
N ILE A 129 -5.22 -0.23 -0.91
CA ILE A 129 -4.94 -1.66 -0.84
C ILE A 129 -6.21 -2.31 -0.29
N VAL A 130 -6.72 -3.32 -0.98
CA VAL A 130 -7.87 -4.10 -0.53
C VAL A 130 -7.49 -5.56 -0.44
N GLU A 131 -7.83 -6.24 0.65
CA GLU A 131 -7.56 -7.67 0.80
C GLU A 131 -8.30 -8.48 -0.27
N ARG A 132 -7.61 -9.38 -0.97
CA ARG A 132 -8.22 -10.22 -2.00
C ARG A 132 -9.23 -11.17 -1.38
N GLY A 133 -10.33 -11.38 -2.11
CA GLY A 133 -11.47 -12.14 -1.62
C GLY A 133 -12.43 -11.33 -0.74
N THR A 134 -12.10 -10.08 -0.39
CA THR A 134 -13.07 -9.17 0.22
C THR A 134 -14.15 -8.83 -0.81
N GLU A 135 -15.39 -9.20 -0.50
CA GLU A 135 -16.53 -8.97 -1.38
C GLU A 135 -17.05 -7.53 -1.27
N GLY A 136 -17.40 -6.95 -2.42
CA GLY A 136 -18.08 -5.66 -2.48
C GLY A 136 -17.38 -4.59 -3.30
N GLU A 137 -18.06 -3.46 -3.40
CA GLU A 137 -17.55 -2.25 -4.03
C GLU A 137 -16.69 -1.47 -3.02
N LEU A 138 -15.49 -1.06 -3.42
CA LEU A 138 -14.73 -0.05 -2.69
C LEU A 138 -15.32 1.33 -3.00
N VAL A 139 -15.73 2.01 -1.95
CA VAL A 139 -16.26 3.38 -1.99
C VAL A 139 -15.42 4.24 -1.06
N VAL A 140 -14.79 5.28 -1.58
CA VAL A 140 -14.01 6.23 -0.77
C VAL A 140 -14.49 7.65 -0.98
N THR A 141 -14.69 8.36 0.12
CA THR A 141 -14.91 9.81 0.15
C THR A 141 -13.83 10.47 0.99
N GLY A 142 -13.56 11.75 0.78
CA GLY A 142 -12.64 12.51 1.61
C GLY A 142 -13.16 13.92 1.86
N ARG A 143 -13.02 14.39 3.09
CA ARG A 143 -13.45 15.72 3.54
C ARG A 143 -12.37 16.35 4.41
N ARG A 144 -12.34 17.67 4.41
CA ARG A 144 -11.50 18.42 5.34
C ARG A 144 -12.07 18.29 6.76
N VAL A 145 -11.20 18.17 7.77
CA VAL A 145 -11.61 18.02 9.17
C VAL A 145 -12.08 19.36 9.74
N ASP A 146 -11.42 20.45 9.35
CA ASP A 146 -11.61 21.82 9.82
C ASP A 146 -12.33 22.74 8.81
N GLY A 147 -13.02 22.17 7.82
CA GLY A 147 -13.74 22.95 6.80
C GLY A 147 -14.67 22.12 5.92
N ASP A 148 -15.32 22.77 4.96
CA ASP A 148 -16.34 22.16 4.08
C ASP A 148 -15.76 21.64 2.76
N GLU A 149 -14.44 21.60 2.63
CA GLU A 149 -13.78 21.18 1.40
C GLU A 149 -13.82 19.66 1.21
N VAL A 150 -13.95 19.23 -0.04
CA VAL A 150 -14.05 17.83 -0.44
C VAL A 150 -12.82 17.43 -1.26
N MET A 151 -12.26 16.27 -0.92
CA MET A 151 -11.18 15.65 -1.67
C MET A 151 -11.79 14.97 -2.88
N ARG A 152 -11.18 15.17 -4.05
CA ARG A 152 -11.63 14.54 -5.29
C ARG A 152 -10.65 13.47 -5.74
N PHE A 153 -11.09 12.57 -6.62
CA PHE A 153 -10.36 11.37 -7.00
C PHE A 153 -10.25 11.29 -8.52
N ILE A 154 -9.08 10.87 -9.00
CA ILE A 154 -8.84 10.56 -10.42
C ILE A 154 -8.22 9.17 -10.49
N ARG A 155 -8.84 8.26 -11.23
CA ARG A 155 -8.22 6.96 -11.54
C ARG A 155 -7.31 7.14 -12.75
N PRO A 156 -6.15 6.45 -12.83
CA PRO A 156 -5.24 6.55 -13.97
C PRO A 156 -5.89 6.30 -15.34
N SER A 157 -6.95 5.49 -15.38
CA SER A 157 -7.72 5.17 -16.59
C SER A 157 -9.01 5.98 -16.76
N ALA A 158 -9.33 6.90 -15.83
CA ALA A 158 -10.56 7.69 -15.88
C ALA A 158 -10.31 9.06 -16.50
N GLU A 159 -11.28 9.52 -17.30
CA GLU A 159 -11.25 10.84 -17.93
C GLU A 159 -11.77 11.95 -16.99
N SER A 160 -12.45 11.59 -15.89
CA SER A 160 -13.12 12.54 -15.00
C SER A 160 -12.63 12.50 -13.55
N VAL A 161 -12.65 13.69 -12.94
CA VAL A 161 -12.48 13.91 -11.50
C VAL A 161 -13.82 13.64 -10.81
N THR A 162 -13.82 12.89 -9.72
CA THR A 162 -15.05 12.57 -8.95
C THR A 162 -14.89 12.88 -7.46
N ASP A 163 -15.99 13.22 -6.78
CA ASP A 163 -15.97 13.46 -5.31
C ASP A 163 -15.91 12.14 -4.50
N GLN A 164 -16.06 11.01 -5.19
CA GLN A 164 -16.02 9.68 -4.62
C GLN A 164 -15.23 8.74 -5.52
N LEU A 165 -14.31 7.98 -4.94
CA LEU A 165 -13.69 6.84 -5.62
C LEU A 165 -14.65 5.65 -5.52
N ARG A 166 -14.95 5.04 -6.67
CA ARG A 166 -15.76 3.82 -6.76
C ARG A 166 -15.01 2.75 -7.55
N VAL A 167 -14.81 1.59 -6.95
CA VAL A 167 -14.21 0.43 -7.63
C VAL A 167 -15.03 -0.82 -7.37
N MET A 168 -15.64 -1.33 -8.43
CA MET A 168 -16.43 -2.57 -8.39
C MET A 168 -15.54 -3.77 -8.14
N ALA A 169 -15.99 -4.68 -7.25
CA ALA A 169 -15.28 -5.91 -6.93
C ALA A 169 -13.81 -5.67 -6.55
N ALA A 170 -13.57 -4.74 -5.62
CA ALA A 170 -12.24 -4.23 -5.34
C ALA A 170 -11.26 -5.30 -4.79
N GLY A 171 -11.76 -6.35 -4.14
CA GLY A 171 -10.94 -7.50 -3.74
C GLY A 171 -10.57 -8.45 -4.89
N LEU A 172 -11.11 -8.26 -6.09
CA LEU A 172 -10.87 -9.12 -7.27
C LEU A 172 -10.06 -8.40 -8.35
N VAL A 173 -10.31 -7.10 -8.52
CA VAL A 173 -9.70 -6.25 -9.55
C VAL A 173 -8.57 -5.43 -8.93
N GLY A 174 -7.43 -5.31 -9.61
CA GLY A 174 -6.28 -4.53 -9.12
C GLY A 174 -5.00 -4.97 -9.82
N ALA A 175 -3.98 -4.11 -9.83
CA ALA A 175 -2.71 -4.46 -10.45
C ALA A 175 -2.07 -5.65 -9.71
N PRO A 176 -1.62 -6.70 -10.41
CA PRO A 176 -0.78 -7.71 -9.78
C PRO A 176 0.54 -7.06 -9.42
N THR A 177 0.93 -7.25 -8.18
CA THR A 177 2.18 -6.75 -7.63
C THR A 177 3.27 -7.78 -7.84
N GLU A 178 4.49 -7.33 -8.11
CA GLU A 178 5.64 -8.23 -8.27
C GLU A 178 6.06 -8.92 -6.94
N SER A 179 5.57 -8.41 -5.81
CA SER A 179 5.85 -8.96 -4.47
C SER A 179 4.96 -10.17 -4.12
N PRO A 180 5.54 -11.30 -3.68
CA PRO A 180 4.77 -12.45 -3.16
C PRO A 180 3.88 -12.11 -1.96
N LEU A 181 4.30 -11.17 -1.11
CA LEU A 181 3.50 -10.67 0.02
C LEU A 181 2.24 -9.95 -0.45
N ALA A 182 2.28 -9.43 -1.67
CA ALA A 182 1.25 -8.59 -2.21
C ALA A 182 0.20 -9.38 -3.03
N ALA A 183 0.43 -10.68 -3.25
CA ALA A 183 -0.53 -11.60 -3.87
C ALA A 183 -1.85 -11.71 -3.09
N GLY A 184 -1.85 -11.43 -1.78
CA GLY A 184 -3.05 -11.37 -0.94
C GLY A 184 -3.88 -10.09 -1.09
N TYR A 185 -3.45 -9.14 -1.93
CA TYR A 185 -4.07 -7.82 -2.04
C TYR A 185 -4.35 -7.40 -3.48
N ALA A 186 -5.29 -6.48 -3.60
CA ALA A 186 -5.68 -5.81 -4.81
C ALA A 186 -5.35 -4.32 -4.65
N ASP A 187 -4.41 -3.85 -5.47
CA ASP A 187 -3.89 -2.48 -5.39
C ASP A 187 -4.63 -1.57 -6.38
N HIS A 188 -5.21 -0.50 -5.85
CA HIS A 188 -6.00 0.50 -6.59
C HIS A 188 -5.29 1.84 -6.61
N GLN A 189 -4.58 2.11 -7.69
CA GLN A 189 -3.89 3.37 -7.88
C GLN A 189 -4.88 4.50 -8.13
N VAL A 190 -4.70 5.62 -7.45
CA VAL A 190 -5.56 6.80 -7.54
C VAL A 190 -4.74 8.07 -7.33
N PHE A 191 -5.16 9.17 -7.96
CA PHE A 191 -4.72 10.51 -7.59
C PHE A 191 -5.78 11.17 -6.73
N LEU A 192 -5.37 11.67 -5.57
CA LEU A 192 -6.19 12.48 -4.69
C LEU A 192 -6.00 13.94 -5.10
N VAL A 193 -7.07 14.62 -5.45
CA VAL A 193 -7.11 16.05 -5.72
C VAL A 193 -7.51 16.77 -4.45
N VAL A 194 -6.57 17.52 -3.89
CA VAL A 194 -6.68 18.16 -2.59
C VAL A 194 -6.65 19.68 -2.78
N PRO A 195 -7.77 20.39 -2.57
CA PRO A 195 -7.86 21.83 -2.80
C PRO A 195 -6.89 22.68 -1.96
N SER A 196 -6.54 22.22 -0.75
CA SER A 196 -5.73 22.97 0.19
C SER A 196 -4.93 22.05 1.13
N PRO A 197 -3.75 22.50 1.60
CA PRO A 197 -3.06 21.86 2.72
C PRO A 197 -3.94 21.87 3.98
N GLY A 198 -3.83 20.84 4.82
CA GLY A 198 -4.61 20.74 6.04
C GLY A 198 -4.83 19.31 6.54
N CYS A 199 -5.77 19.15 7.46
CA CYS A 199 -6.16 17.86 8.00
C CYS A 199 -7.35 17.28 7.21
N TRP A 200 -7.20 16.07 6.71
CA TRP A 200 -8.16 15.42 5.84
C TRP A 200 -8.59 14.08 6.41
N GLU A 201 -9.89 13.84 6.44
CA GLU A 201 -10.49 12.56 6.81
C GLU A 201 -11.01 11.87 5.55
N LEU A 202 -10.59 10.63 5.34
CA LEU A 202 -11.07 9.75 4.29
C LEU A 202 -11.93 8.65 4.92
N SER A 203 -13.11 8.40 4.36
CA SER A 203 -13.96 7.27 4.72
C SER A 203 -13.92 6.26 3.58
N ALA A 204 -13.31 5.11 3.82
CA ALA A 204 -13.23 4.01 2.85
C ALA A 204 -14.12 2.85 3.31
N ARG A 205 -14.96 2.34 2.39
CA ARG A 205 -15.87 1.22 2.64
C ARG A 205 -15.72 0.16 1.57
N VAL A 206 -15.68 -1.11 1.95
CA VAL A 206 -15.74 -2.27 1.05
C VAL A 206 -16.68 -3.32 1.65
N GLY A 207 -17.78 -3.61 0.94
CA GLY A 207 -18.84 -4.44 1.52
C GLY A 207 -19.36 -3.83 2.83
N GLU A 208 -19.27 -4.62 3.91
CA GLU A 208 -19.65 -4.24 5.29
C GLU A 208 -18.49 -3.60 6.09
N HIS A 209 -17.27 -3.60 5.55
CA HIS A 209 -16.11 -3.05 6.23
C HIS A 209 -15.98 -1.55 5.96
N THR A 210 -15.97 -0.74 7.02
CA THR A 210 -15.74 0.70 6.93
C THR A 210 -14.50 1.09 7.75
N ARG A 211 -13.70 2.01 7.20
CA ARG A 211 -12.49 2.56 7.81
C ARG A 211 -12.46 4.07 7.62
N THR A 212 -12.05 4.76 8.69
CA THR A 212 -11.77 6.19 8.67
C THR A 212 -10.27 6.38 8.77
N LEU A 213 -9.69 7.10 7.81
CA LEU A 213 -8.27 7.38 7.71
C LEU A 213 -8.06 8.90 7.77
N THR A 214 -7.22 9.37 8.68
CA THR A 214 -6.89 10.79 8.81
C THR A 214 -5.46 11.03 8.35
N ILE A 215 -5.27 11.98 7.43
CA ILE A 215 -3.97 12.39 6.91
C ILE A 215 -3.76 13.89 7.07
N HIS A 216 -2.50 14.30 7.20
CA HIS A 216 -2.13 15.71 7.14
C HIS A 216 -1.38 16.01 5.85
N ILE A 217 -1.81 17.05 5.15
CA ILE A 217 -1.22 17.52 3.90
C ILE A 217 -0.55 18.86 4.19
N TYR A 218 0.75 18.88 4.02
CA TYR A 218 1.61 20.03 4.26
C TYR A 218 1.74 20.88 2.97
N ASN A 219 2.20 22.12 3.12
CA ASN A 219 2.39 23.09 2.02
C ASN A 219 3.76 22.97 1.34
#